data_AF-A0A954I051-F1
#
_entry.id   AF-A0A954I051-F1
#
_cell.length_a   1.000
_cell.length_b   1.000
_cell.length_c   1.000
_cell.angle_alpha   90.00
_cell.angle_beta   90.00
_cell.angle_gamma   90.00
#
_symmetry.space_group_name_H-M   'P 1'
#
loop_
_entity.id
_entity.type
_entity.pdbx_description
1 polymer ?
#
loop_
_entity_poly.entity_id
_entity_poly.type
_entity_poly.pdbx_seq_one_letter_code
_entity_poly.pdbx_strand_id
1 'polypeptide(L)'
;MPPVESAPHVTLGHPVLDALHRASRPDVTEPAFEREFLARLASVLHASGVAIWFDPGGETLYLRYKRDLPQEELQREAESWKKHGVLLKALSKRGEAAIVPSGWAEGEAGNPTQRELIIAPALVLGDQRIVLEVFRDAGTVETRPRDQ
;
A
#
# COMPACT_ATOMS: atom_id res chain seq x y z
N MET A 1 28.60 -11.29 9.36
CA MET A 1 27.54 -10.92 8.39
C MET A 1 26.44 -11.96 8.50
N PRO A 2 25.23 -11.60 8.94
CA PRO A 2 24.09 -12.51 8.79
C PRO A 2 23.68 -12.58 7.30
N PRO A 3 23.11 -13.70 6.84
CA PRO A 3 22.68 -13.86 5.46
C PRO A 3 21.43 -13.02 5.19
N VAL A 4 21.34 -12.45 3.98
CA VAL A 4 20.13 -11.83 3.46
C VAL A 4 19.16 -12.96 3.13
N GLU A 5 18.15 -13.16 3.97
CA GLU A 5 17.08 -14.13 3.72
C GLU A 5 16.25 -13.63 2.53
N SER A 6 16.20 -14.43 1.47
CA SER A 6 15.39 -14.14 0.28
C SER A 6 13.92 -14.20 0.68
N ALA A 7 13.16 -13.13 0.41
CA ALA A 7 11.74 -13.06 0.74
C ALA A 7 10.99 -14.28 0.15
N PRO A 8 10.04 -14.87 0.89
CA PRO A 8 9.33 -16.05 0.43
C PRO A 8 8.59 -15.78 -0.88
N HIS A 9 8.60 -16.75 -1.79
CA HIS A 9 7.80 -16.73 -3.01
C HIS A 9 6.32 -16.54 -2.65
N VAL A 10 5.81 -15.32 -2.83
CA VAL A 10 4.39 -15.01 -2.69
C VAL A 10 3.66 -15.72 -3.83
N THR A 11 3.10 -16.89 -3.53
CA THR A 11 2.15 -17.55 -4.43
C THR A 11 0.88 -16.72 -4.39
N LEU A 12 0.65 -15.90 -5.43
CA LEU A 12 -0.60 -15.18 -5.63
C LEU A 12 -1.74 -16.21 -5.62
N GLY A 13 -2.53 -16.24 -4.54
CA GLY A 13 -3.64 -17.19 -4.43
C GLY A 13 -4.65 -17.00 -5.57
N HIS A 14 -5.34 -18.09 -5.91
CA HIS A 14 -6.50 -18.16 -6.83
C HIS A 14 -7.37 -16.88 -6.91
N PRO A 15 -7.79 -16.24 -5.81
CA PRO A 15 -8.64 -15.05 -5.87
C PRO A 15 -8.03 -13.81 -6.54
N VAL A 16 -6.69 -13.68 -6.57
CA VAL A 16 -6.02 -12.55 -7.25
C VAL A 16 -5.95 -12.81 -8.75
N LEU A 17 -5.68 -14.04 -9.15
CA LEU A 17 -5.75 -14.49 -10.55
C LEU A 17 -7.17 -14.34 -11.11
N ASP A 18 -8.20 -14.67 -10.34
CA ASP A 18 -9.60 -14.50 -10.75
C ASP A 18 -9.97 -13.01 -10.93
N ALA A 19 -9.44 -12.13 -10.08
CA ALA A 19 -9.63 -10.69 -10.21
C ALA A 19 -8.95 -10.13 -11.47
N LEU A 20 -7.71 -10.56 -11.75
CA LEU A 20 -7.00 -10.24 -12.99
C LEU A 20 -7.72 -10.76 -14.24
N HIS A 21 -8.28 -11.97 -14.17
CA HIS A 21 -9.06 -12.54 -15.27
C HIS A 21 -10.34 -11.72 -15.54
N ARG A 22 -11.07 -11.30 -14.50
CA ARG A 22 -12.24 -10.40 -14.67
C ARG A 22 -11.84 -9.04 -15.23
N ALA A 23 -10.72 -8.49 -14.80
CA ALA A 23 -10.13 -7.25 -15.35
C ALA A 23 -9.86 -7.30 -16.86
N SER A 24 -9.45 -8.48 -17.34
CA SER A 24 -9.09 -8.68 -18.75
C SER A 24 -10.29 -8.74 -19.69
N ARG A 25 -11.52 -8.72 -19.14
CA ARG A 25 -12.71 -8.72 -19.96
C ARG A 25 -12.95 -7.33 -20.55
N PRO A 26 -13.24 -7.23 -21.86
CA PRO A 26 -13.34 -5.95 -22.57
C PRO A 26 -14.52 -5.08 -22.14
N ASP A 27 -15.48 -5.61 -21.37
CA ASP A 27 -16.64 -4.92 -20.83
C ASP A 27 -16.39 -4.24 -19.47
N VAL A 28 -15.23 -4.47 -18.84
CA VAL A 28 -14.89 -3.87 -17.55
C VAL A 28 -14.18 -2.53 -17.78
N THR A 29 -14.78 -1.45 -17.28
CA THR A 29 -14.12 -0.13 -17.29
C THR A 29 -13.02 -0.09 -16.21
N GLU A 30 -11.96 0.67 -16.46
CA GLU A 30 -10.83 0.85 -15.52
C GLU A 30 -11.31 1.20 -14.09
N PRO A 31 -12.29 2.11 -13.88
CA PRO A 31 -12.81 2.40 -12.54
C PRO A 31 -13.60 1.25 -11.89
N ALA A 32 -14.25 0.39 -12.68
CA ALA A 32 -14.94 -0.79 -12.17
C ALA A 32 -13.94 -1.86 -11.72
N PHE A 33 -12.89 -2.07 -12.51
CA PHE A 33 -11.81 -2.97 -12.15
C PHE A 33 -11.08 -2.51 -10.87
N GLU A 34 -10.65 -1.26 -10.79
CA GLU A 34 -9.94 -0.73 -9.60
C GLU A 34 -10.77 -0.91 -8.32
N ARG A 35 -12.08 -0.67 -8.41
CA ARG A 35 -13.02 -0.86 -7.30
C ARG A 35 -13.10 -2.31 -6.85
N GLU A 36 -13.30 -3.25 -7.78
CA GLU A 36 -13.40 -4.68 -7.47
C GLU A 36 -12.08 -5.24 -6.95
N PHE A 37 -10.98 -4.90 -7.60
CA PHE A 37 -9.64 -5.31 -7.22
C PHE A 37 -9.30 -4.85 -5.80
N LEU A 38 -9.48 -3.56 -5.51
CA LEU A 38 -9.21 -3.02 -4.18
C LEU A 38 -10.15 -3.56 -3.11
N ALA A 39 -11.42 -3.78 -3.43
CA ALA A 39 -12.34 -4.42 -2.50
C ALA A 39 -11.89 -5.85 -2.15
N ARG A 40 -11.42 -6.61 -3.15
CA ARG A 40 -10.93 -7.97 -2.92
C ARG A 40 -9.60 -7.97 -2.15
N LEU A 41 -8.69 -7.07 -2.51
CA LEU A 41 -7.41 -6.89 -1.84
C LEU A 41 -7.59 -6.53 -0.37
N ALA A 42 -8.45 -5.54 -0.08
CA ALA A 42 -8.76 -5.13 1.27
C ALA A 42 -9.30 -6.30 2.11
N SER A 43 -10.20 -7.11 1.51
CA SER A 43 -10.72 -8.31 2.16
C SER A 43 -9.65 -9.36 2.45
N VAL A 44 -8.77 -9.68 1.49
CA VAL A 44 -7.73 -10.71 1.66
C VAL A 44 -6.69 -10.29 2.70
N LEU A 45 -6.32 -9.00 2.71
CA LEU A 45 -5.31 -8.47 3.61
C LEU A 45 -5.87 -8.02 4.96
N HIS A 46 -7.18 -8.19 5.20
CA HIS A 46 -7.90 -7.65 6.36
C HIS A 46 -7.55 -6.16 6.59
N ALA A 47 -7.49 -5.42 5.49
CA ALA A 47 -7.11 -4.02 5.49
C ALA A 47 -8.26 -3.16 5.97
N SER A 48 -7.95 -2.18 6.81
CA SER A 48 -8.89 -1.14 7.24
C SER A 48 -9.06 -0.06 6.17
N GLY A 49 -8.14 0.03 5.20
CA GLY A 49 -8.20 0.96 4.08
C GLY A 49 -7.20 0.62 2.98
N VAL A 50 -7.45 1.08 1.76
CA VAL A 50 -6.57 0.87 0.60
C VAL A 50 -6.59 2.09 -0.33
N ALA A 51 -5.47 2.36 -1.00
CA ALA A 51 -5.33 3.44 -1.95
C ALA A 51 -4.45 3.07 -3.15
N ILE A 52 -4.79 3.64 -4.31
CA ILE A 52 -3.97 3.63 -5.52
C ILE A 52 -3.50 5.04 -5.78
N TRP A 53 -2.19 5.20 -5.83
CA TRP A 53 -1.52 6.41 -6.22
C TRP A 53 -0.87 6.23 -7.58
N PHE A 54 -0.89 7.25 -8.43
CA PHE A 54 -0.21 7.24 -9.71
C PHE A 54 0.76 8.39 -9.83
N ASP A 55 1.90 8.13 -10.44
CA ASP A 55 2.89 9.13 -10.80
C ASP A 55 2.99 9.19 -12.33
N PRO A 56 2.39 10.21 -12.97
CA PRO A 56 2.38 10.35 -14.42
C PRO A 56 3.71 10.87 -14.99
N GLY A 57 4.67 11.27 -14.14
CA GLY A 57 5.92 11.92 -14.58
C GLY A 57 7.14 11.74 -13.68
N GLY A 58 7.10 10.89 -12.66
CA GLY A 58 8.20 10.62 -11.72
C GLY A 58 8.35 11.64 -10.58
N GLU A 59 7.46 12.62 -10.50
CA GLU A 59 7.60 13.77 -9.61
C GLU A 59 6.51 13.87 -8.54
N THR A 60 5.26 13.54 -8.86
CA THR A 60 4.13 13.76 -7.97
C THR A 60 3.20 12.58 -8.00
N LEU A 61 2.88 12.07 -6.82
CA LEU A 61 1.86 11.05 -6.64
C LEU A 61 0.49 11.71 -6.53
N TYR A 62 -0.42 11.26 -7.38
CA TYR A 62 -1.82 11.67 -7.38
C TYR A 62 -2.67 10.51 -6.89
N LEU A 63 -3.63 10.79 -6.02
CA LEU A 63 -4.58 9.78 -5.57
C LEU A 63 -5.56 9.48 -6.70
N ARG A 64 -5.53 8.26 -7.24
CA ARG A 64 -6.50 7.82 -8.26
C ARG A 64 -7.76 7.29 -7.62
N TYR A 65 -7.57 6.40 -6.65
CA TYR A 65 -8.65 5.68 -6.01
C TYR A 65 -8.31 5.45 -4.54
N LYS A 66 -9.34 5.51 -3.68
CA LYS A 66 -9.24 5.10 -2.28
C LYS A 66 -10.49 4.39 -1.81
N ARG A 67 -10.34 3.55 -0.80
CA ARG A 67 -11.41 3.00 0.01
C ARG A 67 -11.00 3.09 1.48
N ASP A 68 -11.88 3.63 2.31
CA ASP A 68 -11.73 3.67 3.78
C ASP A 68 -10.38 4.29 4.22
N LEU A 69 -9.90 5.31 3.48
CA LEU A 69 -8.64 5.99 3.79
C LEU A 69 -8.77 6.74 5.12
N PRO A 70 -7.80 6.63 6.04
CA PRO A 70 -7.83 7.33 7.32
C PRO A 70 -7.47 8.80 7.17
N GLN A 71 -8.34 9.54 6.49
CA GLN A 71 -8.11 10.92 6.07
C GLN A 71 -7.91 11.85 7.28
N GLU A 72 -8.60 11.58 8.38
CA GLU A 72 -8.47 12.32 9.64
C GLU A 72 -7.08 12.16 10.28
N GLU A 73 -6.45 10.99 10.14
CA GLU A 73 -5.10 10.75 10.65
C GLU A 73 -4.06 11.41 9.74
N LEU A 74 -4.24 11.29 8.42
CA LEU A 74 -3.33 11.86 7.43
C LEU A 74 -3.39 13.39 7.37
N GLN A 75 -4.55 13.99 7.66
CA GLN A 75 -4.77 15.45 7.62
C GLN A 75 -4.78 16.11 9.00
N ARG A 76 -4.49 15.36 10.07
CA ARG A 76 -4.45 15.89 11.45
C ARG A 76 -3.52 17.10 11.56
N GLU A 77 -2.40 17.05 10.87
CA GLU A 77 -1.40 18.11 10.79
C GLU A 77 -0.90 18.23 9.36
N ALA A 78 -0.65 19.46 8.87
CA ALA A 78 -0.12 19.68 7.52
C ALA A 78 1.21 18.92 7.29
N GLU A 79 2.03 18.81 8.34
CA GLU A 79 3.30 18.09 8.29
C GLU A 79 3.10 16.56 8.18
N SER A 80 2.01 16.01 8.72
CA SER A 80 1.69 14.58 8.62
C SER A 80 1.44 14.19 7.15
N TRP A 81 0.64 14.98 6.44
CA TRP A 81 0.38 14.74 5.02
C TRP A 81 1.66 14.82 4.17
N LYS A 82 2.52 15.81 4.47
CA LYS A 82 3.79 15.99 3.78
C LYS A 82 4.71 14.79 3.99
N LYS A 83 4.90 14.35 5.24
CA LYS A 83 5.74 13.18 5.56
C LYS A 83 5.29 11.89 4.89
N HIS A 84 3.97 11.68 4.86
CA HIS A 84 3.35 10.56 4.17
C HIS A 84 3.63 10.58 2.66
N GLY A 85 3.46 11.76 2.03
CA GLY A 85 3.77 11.94 0.61
C GLY A 85 5.24 11.69 0.27
N VAL A 86 6.16 12.14 1.12
CA VAL A 86 7.61 11.90 0.93
C VAL A 86 7.94 10.41 1.04
N LEU A 87 7.35 9.69 2.01
CA LEU A 87 7.48 8.25 2.15
C LEU A 87 7.04 7.52 0.88
N LEU A 88 5.81 7.78 0.42
CA LEU A 88 5.26 7.13 -0.77
C LEU A 88 6.12 7.41 -2.02
N LYS A 89 6.60 8.65 -2.17
CA LYS A 89 7.47 9.03 -3.29
C LYS A 89 8.82 8.31 -3.23
N ALA A 90 9.43 8.20 -2.05
CA ALA A 90 10.70 7.51 -1.87
C ALA A 90 10.58 6.02 -2.26
N LEU A 91 9.53 5.35 -1.81
CA LEU A 91 9.27 3.94 -2.12
C LEU A 91 8.90 3.73 -3.60
N SER A 92 8.08 4.62 -4.18
CA SER A 92 7.77 4.61 -5.62
C SER A 92 9.02 4.74 -6.50
N LYS A 93 9.97 5.60 -6.11
CA LYS A 93 11.21 5.80 -6.85
C LYS A 93 12.13 4.58 -6.80
N ARG A 94 12.22 3.93 -5.63
CA ARG A 94 13.02 2.71 -5.42
C ARG A 94 12.40 1.48 -6.08
N GLY A 95 11.08 1.46 -6.27
CA GLY A 95 10.38 0.29 -6.78
C GLY A 95 10.41 -0.87 -5.78
N GLU A 96 10.47 -0.57 -4.48
CA GLU A 96 10.56 -1.55 -3.40
C GLU A 96 9.20 -1.71 -2.71
N ALA A 97 8.87 -2.97 -2.36
CA ALA A 97 7.79 -3.24 -1.42
C ALA A 97 8.26 -2.92 -0.01
N ALA A 98 7.39 -2.33 0.81
CA ALA A 98 7.71 -2.03 2.20
C ALA A 98 6.52 -2.31 3.12
N ILE A 99 6.83 -2.79 4.32
CA ILE A 99 5.92 -2.75 5.46
C ILE A 99 6.44 -1.64 6.37
N VAL A 100 5.61 -0.62 6.59
CA VAL A 100 5.99 0.58 7.35
C VAL A 100 5.17 0.62 8.64
N PRO A 101 5.80 0.42 9.81
CA PRO A 101 5.11 0.47 11.09
C PRO A 101 4.43 1.81 11.34
N SER A 102 3.40 1.82 12.19
CA SER A 102 2.80 3.05 12.69
C SER A 102 3.85 3.94 13.35
N GLY A 103 3.83 5.25 13.05
CA GLY A 103 4.76 6.22 13.61
C GLY A 103 6.19 6.13 13.09
N TRP A 104 6.50 5.23 12.15
CA TRP A 104 7.83 5.15 11.54
C TRP A 104 8.18 6.45 10.83
N ALA A 105 9.43 6.91 10.97
CA ALA A 105 9.94 8.07 10.26
C ALA A 105 11.44 7.96 10.00
N GLU A 106 11.88 8.47 8.84
CA GLU A 106 13.28 8.62 8.46
C GLU A 106 13.43 9.94 7.70
N GLY A 107 14.14 10.90 8.31
CA GLY A 107 14.23 12.26 7.77
C GLY A 107 12.84 12.89 7.59
N GLU A 108 12.52 13.28 6.36
CA GLU A 108 11.22 13.86 5.98
C GLU A 108 10.17 12.80 5.60
N ALA A 109 10.54 11.51 5.48
CA ALA A 109 9.60 10.44 5.19
C ALA A 109 9.00 9.91 6.49
N GLY A 110 7.69 9.62 6.52
CA GLY A 110 7.11 8.94 7.66
C GLY A 110 5.68 8.44 7.45
N ASN A 111 5.28 7.50 8.29
CA ASN A 111 3.92 7.02 8.43
C ASN A 111 3.28 7.68 9.68
N PRO A 112 2.48 8.75 9.51
CA PRO A 112 1.86 9.45 10.63
C PRO A 112 0.61 8.73 11.18
N THR A 113 0.17 7.64 10.54
CA THR A 113 -1.07 6.96 10.91
C THR A 113 -0.88 6.04 12.11
N GLN A 114 -1.98 5.67 12.75
CA GLN A 114 -2.04 4.65 13.81
C GLN A 114 -2.00 3.22 13.23
N ARG A 115 -1.69 3.07 11.94
CA ARG A 115 -1.80 1.82 11.20
C ARG A 115 -0.46 1.43 10.62
N GLU A 116 -0.29 0.13 10.42
CA GLU A 116 0.81 -0.39 9.62
C GLU A 116 0.46 -0.20 8.14
N LEU A 117 1.40 0.28 7.35
CA LEU A 117 1.25 0.39 5.90
C LEU A 117 1.92 -0.80 5.24
N ILE A 118 1.23 -1.45 4.31
CA ILE A 118 1.87 -2.27 3.29
C ILE A 118 1.86 -1.46 2.00
N ILE A 119 3.03 -1.17 1.47
CA ILE A 119 3.22 -0.42 0.23
C ILE A 119 3.82 -1.38 -0.77
N ALA A 120 3.06 -1.70 -1.82
CA ALA A 120 3.56 -2.51 -2.92
C ALA A 120 4.18 -1.60 -3.99
N PRO A 121 5.28 -2.04 -4.63
CA PRO A 121 6.05 -1.22 -5.52
C PRO A 121 5.26 -0.89 -6.79
N ALA A 122 5.71 0.19 -7.44
CA ALA A 122 5.10 0.71 -8.63
C ALA A 122 4.88 -0.38 -9.70
N LEU A 123 3.63 -0.73 -10.00
CA LEU A 123 3.33 -1.39 -11.28
C LEU A 123 3.56 -0.34 -12.37
N VAL A 124 4.36 -0.68 -13.38
CA VAL A 124 4.56 0.18 -14.55
C VAL A 124 3.50 -0.19 -15.58
N LEU A 125 2.54 0.72 -15.80
CA LEU A 125 1.51 0.58 -16.84
C LEU A 125 1.75 1.65 -17.90
N GLY A 126 2.37 1.26 -19.02
CA GLY A 126 2.91 2.22 -19.98
C GLY A 126 3.99 3.08 -19.33
N ASP A 127 3.82 4.40 -19.35
CA ASP A 127 4.75 5.36 -18.73
C ASP A 127 4.38 5.73 -17.29
N GLN A 128 3.31 5.15 -16.75
CA GLN A 128 2.80 5.50 -15.42
C GLN A 128 3.28 4.52 -14.35
N ARG A 129 3.70 5.05 -13.20
CA ARG A 129 4.01 4.26 -12.00
C ARG A 129 2.81 4.25 -11.07
N ILE A 130 2.37 3.06 -10.65
CA ILE A 130 1.20 2.88 -9.79
C ILE A 130 1.63 2.31 -8.43
N VAL A 131 1.51 3.12 -7.37
CA VAL A 131 1.77 2.67 -6.00
C VAL A 131 0.48 2.20 -5.36
N LEU A 132 0.50 0.99 -4.83
CA LEU A 132 -0.59 0.42 -4.06
C LEU A 132 -0.26 0.53 -2.58
N GLU A 133 -1.15 1.16 -1.83
CA GLU A 133 -1.03 1.35 -0.39
C GLU A 133 -2.19 0.64 0.32
N VAL A 134 -1.85 -0.09 1.38
CA VAL A 134 -2.79 -0.84 2.21
C VAL A 134 -2.57 -0.46 3.66
N PHE A 135 -3.64 -0.07 4.34
CA PHE A 135 -3.64 0.24 5.76
C PHE A 135 -4.14 -0.99 6.51
N ARG A 136 -3.33 -1.51 7.40
CA ARG A 136 -3.72 -2.57 8.34
C ARG A 136 -3.79 -1.99 9.73
N ASP A 137 -4.89 -2.27 10.41
CA ASP A 137 -4.91 -2.08 11.86
C ASP A 137 -3.77 -2.91 12.45
N ALA A 138 -3.07 -2.36 13.43
CA ALA A 138 -2.09 -3.11 14.18
C ALA A 138 -2.83 -4.32 14.76
N GLY A 139 -2.61 -5.50 14.18
CA GLY A 139 -3.08 -6.74 14.77
C GLY A 139 -2.56 -6.73 16.19
N THR A 140 -3.42 -7.04 17.16
CA THR A 140 -3.00 -7.34 18.51
C THR A 140 -1.96 -8.45 18.40
N VAL A 141 -0.68 -8.09 18.33
CA VAL A 141 0.36 -9.00 18.77
C VAL A 141 0.07 -9.09 20.25
N GLU A 142 -0.70 -10.08 20.66
CA GLU A 142 -0.63 -10.56 22.04
C GLU A 142 0.86 -10.78 22.28
N THR A 143 1.47 -9.86 23.01
CA THR A 143 2.75 -10.07 23.64
C THR A 143 2.52 -11.20 24.64
N ARG A 144 2.55 -12.45 24.18
CA ARG A 144 2.73 -13.58 25.09
C ARG A 144 3.93 -13.22 25.95
N PRO A 145 3.80 -13.18 27.29
CA PRO A 145 4.95 -13.06 28.15
C PRO A 145 5.94 -14.14 27.74
N ARG A 146 7.21 -13.77 27.53
CA ARG A 146 8.27 -14.76 27.47
C ARG A 146 8.35 -15.35 28.88
N ASP A 147 7.74 -16.50 29.09
CA ASP A 147 8.07 -17.35 30.22
C ASP A 147 9.52 -17.79 30.05
N GLN A 148 10.41 -17.20 30.84
CA GLN A 148 11.67 -17.77 31.33
C GLN A 148 11.97 -17.21 32.71
#